data_AF-A0A7X0HW77-F1
#
_entry.id   AF-A0A7X0HW77-F1
#
_cell.length_a   1.000
_cell.length_b   1.000
_cell.length_c   1.000
_cell.angle_alpha   90.00
_cell.angle_beta   90.00
_cell.angle_gamma   90.00
#
_symmetry.space_group_name_H-M   'P 1'
#
loop_
_entity.id
_entity.type
_entity.pdbx_description
1 polymer ?
#
loop_
_entity_poly.entity_id
_entity_poly.type
_entity_poly.pdbx_seq_one_letter_code
_entity_poly.pdbx_strand_id
1 'polypeptide(L)'
;MENLLTVREIAETLQKSEETVKRWLRSGKFPNAYKENDKQGWRIPHQDLQTFLNSNKHLHLNKTKTTNHNQLPTPQDEDSKELVLLAYQAVTMTSPTESMMNILSHIGIKRTLEILLIMQQSPNKVKNPEGFIKKAISKGWIPTTLPIKKDRNIARIQNNRSVDNQQRPLPFYNWLEQD
;
A
#
# COMPACT_ATOMS: atom_id res chain seq x y z
N MET A 1 14.53 -35.72 -9.17
CA MET A 1 13.32 -35.94 -8.34
C MET A 1 12.76 -34.56 -8.05
N GLU A 2 11.53 -34.29 -8.49
CA GLU A 2 10.87 -33.02 -8.23
C GLU A 2 10.35 -33.02 -6.79
N ASN A 3 10.97 -32.24 -5.90
CA ASN A 3 10.47 -32.06 -4.54
C ASN A 3 9.33 -31.04 -4.60
N LEU A 4 8.09 -31.54 -4.65
CA LEU A 4 6.88 -30.71 -4.56
C LEU A 4 6.59 -30.42 -3.08
N LEU A 5 6.46 -29.14 -2.75
CA LEU A 5 6.18 -28.66 -1.41
C LEU A 5 4.70 -28.24 -1.29
N THR A 6 4.18 -28.40 -0.08
CA THR A 6 2.85 -27.92 0.30
C THR A 6 2.90 -26.45 0.75
N VAL A 7 1.73 -25.80 0.74
CA VAL A 7 1.57 -24.41 1.20
C VAL A 7 2.09 -24.23 2.64
N ARG A 8 1.90 -25.24 3.49
CA ARG A 8 2.31 -25.22 4.89
C ARG A 8 3.83 -25.23 5.04
N GLU A 9 4.52 -26.13 4.35
CA GLU A 9 5.99 -26.21 4.39
C GLU A 9 6.64 -24.92 3.90
N ILE A 10 6.03 -24.28 2.90
CA ILE A 10 6.50 -23.00 2.35
C ILE A 10 6.24 -21.86 3.32
N ALA A 11 5.08 -21.87 3.99
CA ALA A 11 4.74 -20.90 5.03
C ALA A 11 5.74 -20.97 6.19
N GLU A 12 6.09 -22.19 6.65
CA GLU A 12 7.10 -22.43 7.68
C GLU A 12 8.49 -21.96 7.21
N THR A 13 8.89 -22.32 5.99
CA THR A 13 10.20 -21.93 5.42
C THR A 13 10.35 -20.40 5.27
N LEU A 14 9.27 -19.71 4.90
CA LEU A 14 9.27 -18.25 4.69
C LEU A 14 8.90 -17.46 5.95
N GLN A 15 8.60 -18.12 7.07
CA GLN A 15 8.05 -17.51 8.29
C GLN A 15 6.87 -16.57 7.99
N LYS A 16 5.95 -17.02 7.13
CA LYS A 16 4.72 -16.29 6.76
C LYS A 16 3.50 -17.13 7.06
N SER A 17 2.34 -16.48 7.17
CA SER A 17 1.06 -17.19 7.30
C SER A 17 0.70 -17.90 6.00
N GLU A 18 0.03 -19.05 6.12
CA GLU A 18 -0.48 -19.81 4.97
C GLU A 18 -1.36 -18.95 4.04
N GLU A 19 -2.17 -18.05 4.59
CA GLU A 19 -3.00 -17.12 3.82
C GLU A 19 -2.19 -16.17 2.95
N THR A 20 -0.99 -15.77 3.42
CA THR A 20 -0.07 -14.94 2.62
C THR A 20 0.43 -15.72 1.41
N VAL A 21 0.79 -16.99 1.61
CA VAL A 21 1.27 -17.88 0.53
C VAL A 21 0.13 -18.16 -0.45
N LYS A 22 -1.09 -18.48 0.02
CA LYS A 22 -2.27 -18.65 -0.85
C LYS A 22 -2.59 -17.38 -1.65
N ARG A 23 -2.42 -16.19 -1.05
CA ARG A 23 -2.60 -14.92 -1.76
C ARG A 23 -1.56 -14.76 -2.88
N TRP A 24 -0.31 -15.13 -2.63
CA TRP A 24 0.75 -15.09 -3.65
C TRP A 24 0.50 -16.03 -4.81
N LEU A 25 0.00 -17.23 -4.53
CA LEU A 25 -0.43 -18.18 -5.56
C LEU A 25 -1.55 -17.61 -6.44
N ARG A 26 -2.58 -17.00 -5.84
CA ARG A 26 -3.64 -16.31 -6.59
C ARG A 26 -3.13 -15.15 -7.43
N SER A 27 -2.05 -14.49 -6.99
CA SER A 27 -1.41 -13.41 -7.76
C SER A 27 -0.40 -13.90 -8.81
N GLY A 28 -0.23 -15.20 -8.99
CA GLY A 28 0.67 -15.78 -10.00
C GLY A 28 2.16 -15.56 -9.70
N LYS A 29 2.54 -15.43 -8.42
CA LYS A 29 3.95 -15.23 -8.02
C LYS A 29 4.82 -16.48 -8.17
N PHE A 30 4.19 -17.64 -8.37
CA PHE A 30 4.82 -18.93 -8.54
C PHE A 30 4.37 -19.50 -9.90
N PRO A 31 5.15 -19.32 -10.99
CA PRO A 31 4.77 -19.74 -12.34
C PRO A 31 4.58 -21.25 -12.50
N ASN A 32 5.27 -22.06 -11.68
CA ASN A 32 5.20 -23.53 -11.80
C ASN A 32 4.29 -24.14 -10.74
N ALA A 33 3.57 -23.32 -9.97
CA ALA A 33 2.61 -23.81 -8.99
C ALA A 33 1.29 -24.18 -9.66
N TYR A 34 0.78 -25.36 -9.32
CA TYR A 34 -0.50 -25.85 -9.81
C TYR A 34 -1.37 -26.37 -8.67
N LYS A 35 -2.68 -26.36 -8.90
CA LYS A 35 -3.67 -26.92 -7.98
C LYS A 35 -4.05 -28.31 -8.46
N GLU A 36 -3.64 -29.33 -7.73
CA GLU A 36 -3.87 -30.73 -8.13
C GLU A 36 -5.33 -31.14 -7.92
N ASN A 37 -5.89 -30.86 -6.73
CA ASN A 37 -7.29 -31.14 -6.41
C ASN A 37 -7.76 -30.19 -5.28
N ASP A 38 -9.07 -29.99 -5.13
CA ASP A 38 -9.64 -29.21 -4.02
C ASP A 38 -9.30 -29.83 -2.65
N LYS A 39 -9.24 -31.17 -2.58
CA LYS A 39 -8.84 -31.89 -1.36
C LYS A 39 -7.33 -31.88 -1.07
N GLN A 40 -6.49 -31.82 -2.10
CA GLN A 40 -5.04 -31.94 -1.95
C GLN A 40 -4.32 -30.59 -1.93
N GLY A 41 -4.98 -29.53 -2.38
CA GLY A 41 -4.48 -28.16 -2.32
C GLY A 41 -3.43 -27.85 -3.39
N TRP A 42 -2.67 -26.79 -3.15
CA TRP A 42 -1.62 -26.33 -4.06
C TRP A 42 -0.34 -27.16 -3.91
N ARG A 43 0.34 -27.40 -5.03
CA ARG A 43 1.68 -27.99 -5.10
C ARG A 43 2.61 -27.00 -5.76
N ILE A 44 3.73 -26.74 -5.11
CA ILE A 44 4.69 -25.74 -5.53
C ILE A 44 6.07 -26.41 -5.61
N PRO A 45 6.75 -26.37 -6.77
CA PRO A 45 8.08 -26.93 -6.90
C PRO A 45 9.10 -26.18 -6.03
N HIS A 46 10.06 -26.90 -5.44
CA HIS A 46 11.15 -26.29 -4.66
C HIS A 46 11.95 -25.22 -5.44
N GLN A 47 12.10 -25.39 -6.76
CA GLN A 47 12.77 -24.42 -7.63
C GLN A 47 12.06 -23.06 -7.66
N ASP A 48 10.73 -23.06 -7.53
CA ASP A 48 9.93 -21.84 -7.51
C ASP A 48 10.13 -21.07 -6.20
N LEU A 49 10.30 -21.79 -5.08
CA LEU A 49 10.70 -21.21 -3.80
C LEU A 49 12.08 -20.54 -3.88
N GLN A 50 13.06 -21.23 -4.48
CA GLN A 50 14.41 -20.65 -4.65
C GLN A 50 14.38 -19.39 -5.53
N THR A 51 13.61 -19.42 -6.62
CA THR A 51 13.42 -18.28 -7.52
C THR A 51 12.77 -17.10 -6.78
N PHE A 52 11.78 -17.39 -5.93
CA PHE A 52 11.13 -16.40 -5.09
C PHE A 52 12.07 -15.79 -4.04
N LEU A 53 12.92 -16.59 -3.39
CA LEU A 53 13.94 -16.11 -2.46
C LEU A 53 14.98 -15.23 -3.16
N ASN A 54 15.45 -15.63 -4.35
CA ASN A 54 16.40 -14.84 -5.13
C ASN A 54 15.78 -13.53 -5.63
N SER A 55 14.50 -13.55 -6.05
CA SER A 55 13.74 -12.35 -6.40
C SER A 55 13.56 -11.40 -5.21
N ASN A 56 13.29 -11.93 -4.02
CA ASN A 56 13.18 -11.14 -2.79
C ASN A 56 14.54 -10.62 -2.30
N LYS A 57 15.64 -11.33 -2.53
CA LYS A 57 17.00 -10.79 -2.32
C LYS A 57 17.27 -9.62 -3.24
N HIS A 58 16.85 -9.69 -4.51
CA HIS A 58 16.97 -8.57 -5.44
C HIS A 58 16.08 -7.38 -5.02
N LEU A 59 14.88 -7.63 -4.49
CA LEU A 59 14.01 -6.58 -3.93
C LEU A 59 14.56 -5.95 -2.64
N HIS A 60 15.26 -6.70 -1.78
CA HIS A 60 15.92 -6.15 -0.58
C HIS A 60 17.24 -5.45 -0.90
N LEU A 61 18.01 -5.91 -1.91
CA LEU A 61 19.19 -5.20 -2.40
C LEU A 61 18.83 -3.90 -3.13
N ASN A 62 17.69 -3.85 -3.82
CA ASN A 62 17.24 -2.65 -4.53
C ASN A 62 16.49 -1.66 -3.64
N LYS A 63 16.23 -2.01 -2.37
CA LYS A 63 15.74 -1.06 -1.36
C LYS A 63 16.89 -0.33 -0.65
N THR A 64 18.12 -0.85 -0.75
CA THR A 64 19.34 -0.24 -0.18
C THR A 64 20.34 0.24 -1.24
N LYS A 65 20.05 0.08 -2.54
CA LYS A 65 20.85 0.62 -3.66
C LYS A 65 20.22 1.87 -4.28
N THR A 66 20.02 2.91 -3.47
CA THR A 66 20.13 4.31 -3.91
C THR A 66 21.01 5.05 -2.91
N THR A 67 22.23 4.55 -2.73
CA THR A 67 23.33 5.33 -2.16
C THR A 67 24.52 5.10 -3.08
N ASN A 68 24.70 6.01 -4.04
CA ASN A 68 26.01 6.22 -4.65
C ASN A 68 26.91 6.78 -3.53
N HIS A 69 27.44 5.90 -2.67
CA HIS A 69 28.40 6.30 -1.65
C HIS A 69 29.76 6.41 -2.33
N ASN A 70 29.99 7.52 -3.03
CA ASN A 70 31.31 8.04 -3.40
C ASN A 70 31.26 9.55 -3.73
N GLN A 71 30.30 10.28 -3.18
CA GLN A 71 30.34 11.74 -3.16
C GLN A 71 30.31 12.21 -1.71
N LEU A 72 31.40 12.87 -1.32
CA LEU A 72 31.51 13.66 -0.11
C LEU A 72 30.30 14.62 -0.06
N PRO A 73 29.62 14.79 1.09
CA PRO A 73 28.49 15.70 1.20
C PRO A 73 28.95 17.08 0.73
N THR A 74 28.38 17.56 -0.37
CA THR A 74 28.72 18.90 -0.83
C THR A 74 28.03 19.89 0.10
N PRO A 75 28.63 21.06 0.40
CA PRO A 75 28.01 22.06 1.28
C PRO A 75 26.56 22.42 0.87
N GLN A 76 26.26 22.36 -0.43
CA GLN A 76 24.94 22.60 -1.01
C GLN A 76 23.86 21.59 -0.56
N ASP A 77 24.26 20.35 -0.25
CA ASP A 77 23.34 19.30 0.21
C ASP A 77 22.88 19.55 1.65
N GLU A 78 23.77 20.09 2.49
CA GLU A 78 23.44 20.45 3.88
C GLU A 78 22.53 21.68 3.93
N ASP A 79 22.82 22.72 3.13
CA ASP A 79 21.94 23.89 2.98
C ASP A 79 20.53 23.46 2.53
N SER A 80 20.45 22.51 1.59
CA SER A 80 19.17 21.98 1.10
C SER A 80 18.38 21.24 2.17
N LYS A 81 19.04 20.46 3.03
CA LYS A 81 18.40 19.78 4.16
C LYS A 81 17.92 20.79 5.19
N GLU A 82 18.73 21.79 5.54
CA GLU A 82 18.34 22.83 6.48
C GLU A 82 17.10 23.60 5.99
N LEU A 83 17.07 23.96 4.71
CA LEU A 83 15.90 24.60 4.10
C LEU A 83 14.64 23.72 4.19
N VAL A 84 14.77 22.42 3.93
CA VAL A 84 13.66 21.46 4.06
C VAL A 84 13.19 21.36 5.51
N LEU A 85 14.12 21.32 6.46
CA LEU A 85 13.83 21.28 7.90
C LEU A 85 13.03 22.51 8.32
N LEU A 86 13.54 23.70 7.99
CA LEU A 86 12.91 24.98 8.31
C LEU A 86 11.53 25.11 7.67
N ALA A 87 11.41 24.76 6.39
CA ALA A 87 10.13 24.80 5.68
C ALA A 87 9.08 23.88 6.32
N TYR A 88 9.48 22.64 6.66
CA TYR A 88 8.56 21.69 7.29
C TYR A 88 8.12 22.17 8.68
N GLN A 89 9.06 22.69 9.47
CA GLN A 89 8.78 23.19 10.81
C GLN A 89 7.89 24.44 10.77
N ALA A 90 8.12 25.35 9.83
CA ALA A 90 7.31 26.56 9.65
C ALA A 90 5.84 26.24 9.33
N VAL A 91 5.58 25.17 8.57
CA VAL A 91 4.23 24.76 8.16
C VAL A 91 3.54 23.93 9.24
N THR A 92 4.25 22.95 9.80
CA THR A 92 3.63 21.94 10.69
C THR A 92 3.80 22.23 12.17
N MET A 93 4.70 23.16 12.54
CA MET A 93 5.16 23.40 13.91
C MET A 93 5.72 22.14 14.59
N THR A 94 6.18 21.17 13.79
CA THR A 94 6.79 19.92 14.26
C THR A 94 8.05 19.62 13.46
N SER A 95 8.96 18.82 14.02
CA SER A 95 10.14 18.35 13.29
C SER A 95 9.78 17.15 12.40
N PRO A 96 10.31 17.10 11.16
CA PRO A 96 10.18 15.93 10.31
C PRO A 96 11.05 14.78 10.84
N THR A 97 10.61 13.55 10.61
CA THR A 97 11.44 12.35 10.84
C THR A 97 12.53 12.25 9.78
N GLU A 98 13.58 11.48 10.08
CA GLU A 98 14.69 11.24 9.14
C GLU A 98 14.21 10.69 7.80
N SER A 99 13.24 9.76 7.81
CA SER A 99 12.66 9.25 6.56
C SER A 99 11.96 10.33 5.74
N MET A 100 11.27 11.28 6.38
CA MET A 100 10.63 12.40 5.68
C MET A 100 11.68 13.37 5.13
N MET A 101 12.71 13.68 5.91
CA MET A 101 13.84 14.51 5.49
C MET A 101 14.53 13.96 4.24
N ASN A 102 14.85 12.67 4.23
CA ASN A 102 15.50 12.03 3.08
C ASN A 102 14.63 12.08 1.82
N ILE A 103 13.31 11.86 1.96
CA ILE A 103 12.37 11.93 0.83
C ILE A 103 12.27 13.36 0.29
N LEU A 104 12.08 14.34 1.17
CA LEU A 104 11.88 15.74 0.79
C LEU A 104 13.15 16.38 0.22
N SER A 105 14.30 16.11 0.83
CA SER A 105 15.61 16.55 0.34
C SER A 105 15.90 16.01 -1.05
N HIS A 106 15.64 14.72 -1.30
CA HIS A 106 15.88 14.11 -2.61
C HIS A 106 15.00 14.70 -3.73
N ILE A 107 13.79 15.15 -3.37
CA ILE A 107 12.83 15.73 -4.30
C ILE A 107 13.10 17.21 -4.59
N GLY A 108 13.77 17.89 -3.67
CA GLY A 108 14.12 19.29 -3.77
C GLY A 108 13.13 20.24 -3.08
N ILE A 109 13.61 21.45 -2.78
CA ILE A 109 12.91 22.41 -1.92
C ILE A 109 11.60 22.94 -2.55
N LYS A 110 11.59 23.27 -3.84
CA LYS A 110 10.39 23.77 -4.53
C LYS A 110 9.23 22.79 -4.39
N ARG A 111 9.49 21.52 -4.72
CA ARG A 111 8.47 20.47 -4.69
C ARG A 111 8.06 20.11 -3.27
N THR A 112 8.99 20.21 -2.31
CA THR A 112 8.68 20.09 -0.88
C THR A 112 7.66 21.15 -0.44
N LEU A 113 7.87 22.42 -0.78
CA LEU A 113 6.96 23.51 -0.43
C LEU A 113 5.56 23.31 -1.03
N GLU A 114 5.47 22.83 -2.28
CA GLU A 114 4.18 22.49 -2.88
C GLU A 114 3.42 21.43 -2.08
N ILE A 115 4.11 20.37 -1.64
CA ILE A 115 3.50 19.29 -0.84
C ILE A 115 3.04 19.81 0.52
N LEU A 116 3.88 20.62 1.17
CA LEU A 116 3.56 21.24 2.46
C LEU A 116 2.35 22.18 2.35
N LEU A 117 2.25 22.95 1.26
CA LEU A 117 1.11 23.82 1.00
C LEU A 117 -0.19 23.03 0.83
N ILE A 118 -0.17 21.92 0.07
CA ILE A 118 -1.33 21.02 -0.06
C ILE A 118 -1.74 20.45 1.30
N MET A 119 -0.76 20.11 2.15
CA MET A 119 -1.01 19.61 3.49
C MET A 119 -1.68 20.67 4.38
N GLN A 120 -1.23 21.93 4.31
CA GLN A 120 -1.82 23.05 5.06
C GLN A 120 -3.23 23.40 4.58
N GLN A 121 -3.47 23.36 3.27
CA GLN A 121 -4.77 23.64 2.66
C GLN A 121 -5.77 22.49 2.81
N SER A 122 -5.33 21.32 3.31
CA SER A 122 -6.23 20.19 3.49
C SER A 122 -7.27 20.50 4.58
N PRO A 123 -8.55 20.12 4.37
CA PRO A 123 -9.65 20.54 5.27
C PRO A 123 -9.57 19.92 6.67
N ASN A 124 -8.83 18.83 6.84
CA ASN A 124 -8.62 18.17 8.12
C ASN A 124 -7.12 18.00 8.36
N LYS A 125 -6.67 18.19 9.60
CA LYS A 125 -5.28 17.96 9.97
C LYS A 125 -4.83 16.55 9.58
N VAL A 126 -3.71 16.48 8.86
CA VAL A 126 -3.11 15.23 8.42
C VAL A 126 -2.56 14.46 9.63
N LYS A 127 -3.11 13.28 9.90
CA LYS A 127 -2.70 12.42 11.03
C LYS A 127 -1.38 11.68 10.76
N ASN A 128 -1.13 11.30 9.51
CA ASN A 128 0.07 10.59 9.08
C ASN A 128 0.78 11.42 7.98
N PRO A 129 1.71 12.32 8.35
CA PRO A 129 2.38 13.20 7.41
C PRO A 129 3.25 12.42 6.41
N GLU A 130 3.97 11.39 6.88
CA GLU A 130 4.84 10.58 6.02
C GLU A 130 4.05 9.86 4.92
N GLY A 131 2.93 9.22 5.28
CA GLY A 131 2.04 8.56 4.33
C GLY A 131 1.38 9.55 3.36
N PHE A 132 1.08 10.76 3.83
CA PHE A 132 0.54 11.83 3.00
C PHE A 132 1.57 12.30 1.96
N ILE A 133 2.80 12.58 2.38
CA ILE A 133 3.91 12.99 1.50
C ILE A 133 4.14 11.93 0.41
N LYS A 134 4.31 10.65 0.81
CA LYS A 134 4.48 9.54 -0.14
C LYS A 134 3.36 9.46 -1.16
N LYS A 135 2.12 9.67 -0.72
CA LYS A 135 0.95 9.64 -1.60
C LYS A 135 0.89 10.85 -2.53
N ALA A 136 1.20 12.04 -2.05
CA ALA A 136 1.25 13.26 -2.85
C ALA A 136 2.29 13.16 -3.98
N ILE A 137 3.45 12.55 -3.67
CA ILE A 137 4.50 12.25 -4.65
C ILE A 137 4.00 11.22 -5.67
N SER A 138 3.49 10.08 -5.20
CA SER A 138 3.01 9.00 -6.07
C SER A 138 1.86 9.42 -7.00
N LYS A 139 1.02 10.37 -6.56
CA LYS A 139 -0.12 10.88 -7.33
C LYS A 139 0.16 12.18 -8.08
N GLY A 140 1.34 12.77 -7.92
CA GLY A 140 1.69 14.03 -8.58
C GLY A 140 0.77 15.19 -8.20
N TRP A 141 0.34 15.28 -6.93
CA TRP A 141 -0.57 16.34 -6.50
C TRP A 141 0.09 17.73 -6.60
N ILE A 142 -0.71 18.72 -6.92
CA ILE A 142 -0.32 20.13 -7.13
C ILE A 142 -1.06 20.99 -6.09
N PRO A 143 -0.56 22.16 -5.68
CA PRO A 143 -1.25 23.02 -4.71
C PRO A 143 -2.68 23.40 -5.08
N THR A 144 -2.98 23.46 -6.38
CA THR A 144 -4.34 23.73 -6.88
C THR A 144 -5.27 22.52 -6.74
N THR A 145 -4.76 21.32 -6.59
CA THR A 145 -5.55 20.09 -6.45
C THR A 145 -5.73 19.73 -4.98
N LEU A 146 -6.87 20.11 -4.40
CA LEU A 146 -7.17 19.81 -2.99
C LEU A 146 -7.48 18.32 -2.77
N PRO A 147 -7.05 17.74 -1.64
CA PRO A 147 -7.35 16.36 -1.31
C PRO A 147 -8.83 16.19 -0.91
N ILE A 148 -9.62 15.57 -1.78
CA ILE A 148 -11.02 15.23 -1.49
C ILE A 148 -11.09 13.96 -0.64
N LYS A 149 -11.74 14.05 0.54
CA LYS A 149 -12.01 12.88 1.38
C LYS A 149 -12.94 11.93 0.62
N LYS A 150 -12.45 10.74 0.28
CA LYS A 150 -13.31 9.66 -0.22
C LYS A 150 -14.11 9.09 0.94
N ASP A 151 -15.44 9.18 0.86
CA ASP A 151 -16.32 8.52 1.81
C ASP A 151 -16.23 7.00 1.60
N ARG A 152 -15.74 6.28 2.62
CA ARG A 152 -15.56 4.83 2.54
C ARG A 152 -16.84 4.07 2.88
N ASN A 153 -17.84 4.75 3.45
CA ASN A 153 -19.06 4.11 3.93
C ASN A 153 -20.02 3.75 2.78
N ILE A 154 -19.96 4.49 1.67
CA ILE A 154 -20.78 4.25 0.48
C ILE A 154 -20.53 2.85 -0.11
N ALA A 155 -19.27 2.41 -0.19
CA ALA A 155 -18.92 1.09 -0.73
C ALA A 155 -19.44 -0.07 0.16
N ARG A 156 -19.55 0.15 1.47
CA ARG A 156 -20.09 -0.84 2.41
C ARG A 156 -21.62 -0.92 2.34
N ILE A 157 -22.29 0.20 2.12
CA ILE A 157 -23.76 0.25 1.96
C ILE A 157 -24.21 -0.43 0.66
N GLN A 158 -23.45 -0.28 -0.43
CA GLN A 158 -23.76 -0.97 -1.70
C GLN A 158 -23.65 -2.50 -1.58
N ASN A 159 -22.67 -3.02 -0.83
CA ASN A 159 -22.55 -4.47 -0.62
C ASN A 159 -23.63 -5.05 0.31
N ASN A 160 -24.13 -4.31 1.29
CA ASN A 160 -25.17 -4.81 2.20
C ASN A 160 -26.57 -4.81 1.58
N ARG A 161 -26.88 -3.90 0.63
CA ARG A 161 -28.19 -3.89 -0.04
C ARG A 161 -28.40 -5.09 -0.98
N SER A 162 -27.33 -5.72 -1.44
CA SER A 162 -27.41 -6.88 -2.34
C SER A 162 -27.79 -8.18 -1.64
N VAL A 163 -27.67 -8.25 -0.30
CA VAL A 163 -27.90 -9.49 0.47
C VAL A 163 -29.30 -9.54 1.09
N ASP A 164 -29.96 -8.39 1.29
CA ASP A 164 -31.25 -8.31 2.00
C ASP A 164 -32.49 -8.32 1.07
N ASN A 165 -32.28 -8.41 -0.25
CA ASN A 165 -33.38 -8.37 -1.23
C ASN A 165 -33.81 -9.77 -1.75
N GLN A 166 -33.42 -10.84 -1.05
CA GLN A 166 -33.99 -12.17 -1.30
C GLN A 166 -35.33 -12.31 -0.57
N GLN A 167 -36.39 -11.88 -1.26
CA GLN A 167 -37.69 -12.55 -1.32
C GLN A 167 -38.26 -13.06 0.02
N ARG A 168 -38.94 -12.19 0.77
CA ARG A 168 -40.08 -12.64 1.59
C ARG A 168 -41.35 -12.39 0.76
N PRO A 169 -42.11 -13.43 0.34
CA PRO A 169 -43.40 -13.21 -0.29
C PRO A 169 -44.33 -12.58 0.76
N LEU A 170 -44.67 -11.30 0.56
CA LEU A 170 -45.71 -10.65 1.34
C LEU A 170 -47.03 -11.38 1.05
N PRO A 171 -47.75 -11.90 2.06
CA PRO A 171 -49.07 -12.43 1.82
C PRO A 171 -49.97 -11.27 1.35
N PHE A 172 -50.50 -11.40 0.14
CA PHE A 172 -51.54 -10.51 -0.39
C PHE A 172 -52.83 -10.74 0.41
N TYR A 173 -53.05 -9.95 1.46
CA TYR A 173 -54.38 -9.86 2.07
C TYR A 173 -55.18 -8.81 1.30
N ASN A 174 -56.07 -9.28 0.43
CA ASN A 174 -57.02 -8.44 -0.30
C ASN A 174 -58.19 -8.13 0.65
N TRP A 175 -58.11 -7.06 1.43
CA TRP A 175 -59.06 -6.79 2.52
C TRP A 175 -60.42 -6.21 2.06
N LEU A 176 -60.68 -6.13 0.76
CA LEU A 176 -61.72 -5.25 0.18
C LEU A 176 -62.77 -5.99 -0.66
N GLU A 177 -63.06 -7.25 -0.32
CA GLU A 177 -64.20 -8.00 -0.88
C GLU A 177 -65.04 -8.57 0.27
N GLN A 178 -65.86 -7.71 0.90
CA GLN A 178 -67.01 -8.10 1.70
C GLN A 178 -67.95 -6.90 1.85
N ASP A 179 -68.83 -6.73 0.86
CA ASP A 179 -70.16 -6.13 1.00
C ASP A 179 -71.19 -7.24 0.73
#